data_AF-A0A3Q0IJE1-F1
#
_entry.id   AF-A0A3Q0IJE1-F1
#
_cell.length_a   1.000
_cell.length_b   1.000
_cell.length_c   1.000
_cell.angle_alpha   90.00
_cell.angle_beta   90.00
_cell.angle_gamma   90.00
#
_symmetry.space_group_name_H-M   'P 1'
#
loop_
_entity.id
_entity.type
_entity.pdbx_description
1 polymer ?
#
loop_
_entity_poly.entity_id
_entity_poly.type
_entity_poly.pdbx_seq_one_letter_code
_entity_poly.pdbx_strand_id
1 'polypeptide(L)'
;MLMRKLHPAPIINILFTERCFFSKSSKMRESTLLCVMYALLTFPSTEFNIAGLVTLLLQYAPSESKKRVRQSLLDTFAVLAQFFPRSQLKLSEADVLSNEAAYKFNSALQSRLGKRQLPSVSPEGLILYSPRFPPTSNGTFSWAVMVFR
;
A
#
# COMPACT_ATOMS: atom_id res chain seq x y z
N MET A 1 -1.05 -3.67 23.18
CA MET A 1 -1.38 -5.05 22.72
C MET A 1 -2.90 -5.23 22.57
N LEU A 2 -3.50 -4.76 21.46
CA LEU A 2 -4.92 -5.01 21.15
C LEU A 2 -5.10 -5.86 19.86
N MET A 3 -4.09 -5.87 18.99
CA MET A 3 -4.08 -6.65 17.73
C MET A 3 -3.94 -8.16 17.90
N ARG A 4 -3.78 -8.68 19.12
CA ARG A 4 -3.61 -10.13 19.39
C ARG A 4 -4.91 -10.87 19.74
N LYS A 5 -6.06 -10.18 19.78
CA LYS A 5 -7.35 -10.77 20.24
C LYS A 5 -8.53 -10.58 19.27
N LEU A 6 -8.34 -9.94 18.13
CA LEU A 6 -9.39 -9.71 17.14
C LEU A 6 -8.94 -10.32 15.81
N HIS A 7 -9.84 -11.08 15.17
CA HIS A 7 -9.67 -11.45 13.77
C HIS A 7 -9.36 -10.18 12.96
N PRO A 8 -8.41 -10.22 12.01
CA PRO A 8 -7.94 -9.00 11.36
C PRO A 8 -8.96 -8.46 10.32
N ALA A 9 -9.93 -9.27 9.89
CA ALA A 9 -11.03 -8.88 9.01
C ALA A 9 -11.85 -7.67 9.50
N PRO A 10 -12.40 -7.63 10.73
CA PRO A 10 -13.12 -6.46 11.24
C PRO A 10 -12.23 -5.21 11.37
N ILE A 11 -10.93 -5.37 11.62
CA ILE A 11 -9.99 -4.24 11.68
C ILE A 11 -9.86 -3.60 10.30
N ILE A 12 -9.73 -4.40 9.24
CA ILE A 12 -9.68 -3.90 7.86
C ILE A 12 -10.96 -3.16 7.48
N ASN A 13 -12.14 -3.68 7.83
CA ASN A 13 -13.40 -2.98 7.57
C ASN A 13 -13.45 -1.61 8.26
N ILE A 14 -12.94 -1.50 9.49
CA ILE A 14 -12.84 -0.21 10.19
C ILE A 14 -11.84 0.72 9.50
N LEU A 15 -10.69 0.20 9.04
CA LEU A 15 -9.67 0.98 8.34
C LEU A 15 -10.19 1.59 7.02
N PHE A 16 -11.11 0.92 6.34
CA PHE A 16 -11.75 1.43 5.11
C PHE A 16 -12.99 2.31 5.34
N THR A 17 -13.19 2.81 6.57
CA THR A 17 -14.28 3.76 6.88
C THR A 17 -13.90 5.19 6.45
N GLU A 18 -14.90 6.08 6.29
CA GLU A 18 -14.69 7.50 5.96
C GLU A 18 -13.75 8.26 6.91
N ARG A 19 -13.66 7.80 8.15
CA ARG A 19 -12.80 8.40 9.18
C ARG A 19 -11.31 8.08 8.98
N CYS A 20 -10.99 7.06 8.18
CA CYS A 20 -9.64 6.53 8.01
C CYS A 20 -9.18 6.65 6.55
N PHE A 21 -9.47 5.65 5.70
CA PHE A 21 -9.01 5.60 4.32
C PHE A 21 -9.57 6.74 3.44
N PHE A 22 -10.82 7.14 3.64
CA PHE A 22 -11.41 8.27 2.90
C PHE A 22 -11.33 9.60 3.67
N SER A 23 -10.49 9.67 4.70
CA SER A 23 -10.29 10.89 5.48
C SER A 23 -9.73 12.02 4.60
N LYS A 24 -10.10 13.27 4.90
CA LYS A 24 -9.51 14.46 4.27
C LYS A 24 -8.00 14.57 4.54
N SER A 25 -7.53 14.04 5.68
CA SER A 25 -6.12 14.06 6.06
C SER A 25 -5.31 13.04 5.28
N SER A 26 -4.40 13.51 4.43
CA SER A 26 -3.50 12.62 3.68
C SER A 26 -2.60 11.77 4.59
N LYS A 27 -2.25 12.28 5.78
CA LYS A 27 -1.49 11.55 6.79
C LYS A 27 -2.28 10.36 7.33
N MET A 28 -3.59 10.51 7.51
CA MET A 28 -4.47 9.43 7.96
C MET A 28 -4.60 8.34 6.89
N ARG A 29 -4.76 8.73 5.62
CA ARG A 29 -4.86 7.79 4.50
C ARG A 29 -3.58 6.96 4.33
N GLU A 30 -2.43 7.61 4.41
CA GLU A 30 -1.12 6.94 4.43
C GLU A 30 -0.98 5.99 5.62
N SER A 31 -1.31 6.46 6.84
CA SER A 31 -1.27 5.64 8.05
C SER A 31 -2.18 4.42 7.94
N THR A 32 -3.32 4.55 7.29
CA THR A 32 -4.27 3.46 7.06
C THR A 32 -3.66 2.41 6.13
N LEU A 33 -3.02 2.83 5.04
CA LEU A 33 -2.33 1.93 4.10
C LEU A 33 -1.16 1.20 4.76
N LEU A 34 -0.39 1.89 5.61
CA LEU A 34 0.64 1.28 6.44
C LEU A 34 0.07 0.19 7.36
N CYS A 35 -1.06 0.46 8.03
CA CYS A 35 -1.74 -0.55 8.86
C CYS A 35 -2.22 -1.75 8.03
N VAL A 36 -2.73 -1.53 6.81
CA VAL A 36 -3.13 -2.61 5.90
C VAL A 36 -1.92 -3.45 5.49
N MET A 37 -0.81 -2.82 5.10
CA MET A 37 0.44 -3.54 4.78
C MET A 37 0.93 -4.37 5.97
N TYR A 38 0.95 -3.79 7.17
CA TYR A 38 1.35 -4.48 8.38
C TYR A 38 0.45 -5.70 8.67
N ALA A 39 -0.88 -5.52 8.55
CA ALA A 39 -1.84 -6.61 8.75
C ALA A 39 -1.63 -7.75 7.73
N LEU A 40 -1.41 -7.42 6.45
CA LEU A 40 -1.15 -8.40 5.39
C LEU A 40 0.18 -9.15 5.57
N LEU A 41 1.17 -8.55 6.23
CA LEU A 41 2.46 -9.17 6.50
C LEU A 41 2.49 -9.95 7.83
N THR A 42 1.55 -9.67 8.73
CA THR A 42 1.48 -10.29 10.06
C THR A 42 0.51 -11.46 10.12
N PHE A 43 -0.62 -11.38 9.40
CA PHE A 43 -1.68 -12.39 9.41
C PHE A 43 -1.75 -13.11 8.06
N PRO A 44 -2.19 -14.39 8.03
CA PRO A 44 -2.32 -15.13 6.79
C PRO A 44 -3.36 -14.48 5.86
N SER A 45 -3.12 -14.57 4.54
CA SER A 45 -3.98 -13.97 3.52
C SER A 45 -5.42 -14.49 3.51
N THR A 46 -5.66 -15.68 4.08
CA THR A 46 -6.99 -16.32 4.20
C THR A 46 -7.95 -15.54 5.10
N GLU A 47 -7.44 -14.71 6.00
CA GLU A 47 -8.26 -13.86 6.88
C GLU A 47 -8.75 -12.59 6.18
N PHE A 48 -8.37 -12.37 4.92
CA PHE A 48 -8.64 -11.14 4.20
C PHE A 48 -9.37 -11.40 2.88
N ASN A 49 -10.35 -10.55 2.57
CA ASN A 49 -10.90 -10.48 1.22
C ASN A 49 -9.93 -9.71 0.31
N ILE A 50 -8.86 -10.39 -0.13
CA ILE A 50 -7.80 -9.82 -0.98
C ILE A 50 -8.37 -9.24 -2.28
N ALA A 51 -9.31 -9.95 -2.93
CA ALA A 51 -9.93 -9.50 -4.17
C ALA A 51 -10.70 -8.19 -3.98
N GLY A 52 -11.56 -8.11 -2.96
CA GLY A 52 -12.30 -6.89 -2.64
C GLY A 52 -11.38 -5.71 -2.29
N LEU A 53 -10.30 -5.97 -1.55
CA LEU A 53 -9.33 -4.95 -1.18
C LEU A 53 -8.56 -4.42 -2.41
N VAL A 54 -8.15 -5.31 -3.31
CA VAL A 54 -7.52 -4.93 -4.59
C VAL A 54 -8.46 -4.05 -5.42
N THR A 55 -9.72 -4.46 -5.59
CA THR A 55 -10.72 -3.69 -6.35
C THR A 55 -10.91 -2.29 -5.75
N LEU A 56 -11.08 -2.20 -4.44
CA LEU A 56 -11.28 -0.91 -3.75
C LEU A 56 -10.07 0.02 -3.92
N LEU A 57 -8.86 -0.51 -3.69
CA LEU A 57 -7.64 0.29 -3.84
C LEU A 57 -7.41 0.74 -5.29
N LEU A 58 -7.74 -0.11 -6.27
CA LEU A 58 -7.61 0.22 -7.69
C LEU A 58 -8.57 1.33 -8.09
N GLN A 59 -9.83 1.29 -7.62
CA GLN A 59 -10.80 2.37 -7.84
C GLN A 59 -10.36 3.68 -7.21
N TYR A 60 -9.77 3.62 -6.01
CA TYR A 60 -9.35 4.82 -5.29
C TYR A 60 -8.07 5.46 -5.86
N ALA A 61 -7.09 4.66 -6.28
CA ALA A 61 -5.75 5.13 -6.58
C ALA A 61 -5.63 6.27 -7.62
N PRO A 62 -6.42 6.30 -8.72
CA PRO A 62 -6.40 7.40 -9.68
C PRO A 62 -6.82 8.75 -9.10
N SER A 63 -7.65 8.76 -8.04
CA SER A 63 -8.16 9.97 -7.41
C SER A 63 -7.20 10.59 -6.39
N GLU A 64 -6.12 9.89 -6.00
CA GLU A 64 -5.23 10.36 -4.95
C GLU A 64 -4.23 11.41 -5.48
N SER A 65 -4.38 12.64 -5.00
CA SER A 65 -3.56 13.80 -5.39
C SER A 65 -2.17 13.83 -4.73
N LYS A 66 -1.98 13.20 -3.57
CA LYS A 66 -0.73 13.27 -2.79
C LYS A 66 0.27 12.19 -3.19
N LYS A 67 1.45 12.62 -3.64
CA LYS A 67 2.57 11.75 -4.05
C LYS A 67 2.93 10.69 -3.00
N ARG A 68 2.94 11.07 -1.72
CA ARG A 68 3.31 10.17 -0.61
C ARG A 68 2.31 9.02 -0.46
N VAL A 69 1.01 9.31 -0.44
CA VAL A 69 -0.05 8.30 -0.37
C VAL A 69 -0.03 7.39 -1.60
N ARG A 70 0.24 7.93 -2.80
CA ARG A 70 0.41 7.11 -4.02
C ARG A 70 1.58 6.12 -3.91
N GLN A 71 2.69 6.48 -3.26
CA GLN A 71 3.77 5.51 -3.04
C GLN A 71 3.35 4.42 -2.07
N SER A 72 2.68 4.77 -0.97
CA SER A 72 2.14 3.78 -0.03
C SER A 72 1.14 2.83 -0.70
N LEU A 73 0.30 3.33 -1.63
CA LEU A 73 -0.58 2.50 -2.45
C LEU A 73 0.22 1.51 -3.31
N LEU A 74 1.25 1.99 -4.02
CA LEU A 74 2.12 1.14 -4.85
C LEU A 74 2.81 0.05 -4.04
N ASP A 75 3.27 0.38 -2.82
CA ASP A 75 3.91 -0.59 -1.93
C ASP A 75 2.90 -1.57 -1.33
N THR A 76 1.66 -1.12 -1.05
CA THR A 76 0.56 -2.01 -0.66
C THR A 76 0.22 -3.00 -1.78
N PHE A 77 0.15 -2.54 -3.03
CA PHE A 77 -0.04 -3.44 -4.18
C PHE A 77 1.12 -4.41 -4.37
N ALA A 78 2.35 -3.99 -4.12
CA ALA A 78 3.50 -4.88 -4.17
C ALA A 78 3.37 -6.01 -3.13
N VAL A 79 2.88 -5.71 -1.92
CA VAL A 79 2.59 -6.74 -0.91
C VAL A 79 1.45 -7.66 -1.36
N LEU A 80 0.36 -7.11 -1.88
CA LEU A 80 -0.79 -7.88 -2.37
C LEU A 80 -0.44 -8.79 -3.55
N ALA A 81 0.53 -8.41 -4.39
CA ALA A 81 1.04 -9.21 -5.50
C ALA A 81 1.69 -10.53 -5.08
N GLN A 82 1.94 -10.74 -3.78
CA GLN A 82 2.37 -12.03 -3.23
C GLN A 82 1.20 -13.01 -3.08
N PHE A 83 -0.02 -12.49 -2.93
CA PHE A 83 -1.22 -13.27 -2.63
C PHE A 83 -2.27 -13.21 -3.75
N PHE A 84 -2.10 -12.31 -4.72
CA PHE A 84 -3.02 -12.09 -5.83
C PHE A 84 -2.29 -12.09 -7.19
N PRO A 85 -2.90 -12.60 -8.27
CA PRO A 85 -2.25 -12.67 -9.58
C PRO A 85 -1.84 -11.28 -10.07
N ARG A 86 -0.55 -11.10 -10.39
CA ARG A 86 -0.01 -9.82 -10.89
C ARG A 86 -0.69 -9.36 -12.18
N SER A 87 -1.13 -10.29 -13.02
CA SER A 87 -1.87 -10.01 -14.26
C SER A 87 -3.22 -9.32 -14.03
N GLN A 88 -3.78 -9.44 -12.83
CA GLN A 88 -5.05 -8.83 -12.42
C GLN A 88 -4.84 -7.54 -11.61
N LEU A 89 -3.60 -7.20 -11.23
CA LEU A 89 -3.24 -5.93 -10.59
C LEU A 89 -3.01 -4.83 -11.63
N LYS A 90 -4.06 -4.49 -12.37
CA LYS A 90 -4.05 -3.44 -13.39
C LYS A 90 -5.40 -2.73 -13.43
N LEU A 91 -5.38 -1.45 -13.79
CA LEU A 91 -6.60 -0.71 -14.08
C LEU A 91 -7.22 -1.18 -15.40
N SER A 92 -8.53 -1.00 -15.55
CA SER A 92 -9.20 -1.31 -16.80
C SER A 92 -8.70 -0.39 -17.92
N GLU A 93 -8.69 -0.89 -19.16
CA GLU A 93 -8.22 -0.11 -20.31
C GLU A 93 -9.11 1.12 -20.55
N ALA A 94 -10.42 0.99 -20.30
CA ALA A 94 -11.36 2.11 -20.36
C ALA A 94 -11.01 3.22 -19.34
N ASP A 95 -10.71 2.87 -18.09
CA ASP A 95 -10.35 3.85 -17.05
C ASP A 95 -9.04 4.56 -17.41
N VAL A 96 -8.07 3.81 -17.91
CA VAL A 96 -6.75 4.31 -18.31
C VAL A 96 -6.85 5.28 -19.50
N LEU A 97 -7.71 4.99 -20.47
CA LEU A 97 -7.93 5.87 -21.63
C LEU A 97 -8.71 7.14 -21.27
N SER A 98 -9.64 7.04 -20.31
CA SER A 98 -10.46 8.18 -19.88
C SER A 98 -9.72 9.18 -18.98
N ASN A 99 -8.66 8.76 -18.29
CA ASN A 99 -8.01 9.54 -17.25
C ASN A 99 -6.48 9.42 -17.29
N GLU A 100 -5.81 10.53 -17.62
CA GLU A 100 -4.34 10.59 -17.67
C GLU A 100 -3.68 10.23 -16.32
N ALA A 101 -4.33 10.55 -15.19
CA ALA A 101 -3.83 10.16 -13.87
C ALA A 101 -3.93 8.65 -13.65
N ALA A 102 -4.99 8.00 -14.15
CA ALA A 102 -5.14 6.55 -14.15
C ALA A 102 -4.07 5.89 -15.00
N TYR A 103 -3.79 6.42 -16.19
CA TYR A 103 -2.67 5.96 -17.04
C TYR A 103 -1.32 6.04 -16.32
N LYS A 104 -0.99 7.20 -15.76
CA LYS A 104 0.27 7.41 -15.02
C LYS A 104 0.38 6.48 -13.83
N PHE A 105 -0.71 6.26 -13.09
CA PHE A 105 -0.73 5.34 -11.96
C PHE A 105 -0.55 3.89 -12.42
N ASN A 106 -1.26 3.45 -13.45
CA ASN A 106 -1.17 2.07 -13.97
C ASN A 106 0.26 1.77 -14.46
N SER A 107 0.89 2.69 -15.19
CA SER A 107 2.29 2.55 -15.62
C SER A 107 3.26 2.45 -14.44
N ALA A 108 3.08 3.30 -13.41
CA ALA A 108 3.87 3.24 -12.18
C ALA A 108 3.65 1.93 -11.41
N LEU A 109 2.43 1.40 -11.40
CA LEU A 109 2.08 0.11 -10.79
C LEU A 109 2.77 -1.04 -11.50
N GLN A 110 2.69 -1.12 -12.83
CA GLN A 110 3.39 -2.16 -13.59
C GLN A 110 4.91 -2.08 -13.39
N SER A 111 5.49 -0.88 -13.41
CA SER A 111 6.91 -0.68 -13.11
C SER A 111 7.28 -1.14 -11.69
N ARG A 112 6.41 -0.89 -10.70
CA ARG A 112 6.62 -1.32 -9.31
C ARG A 112 6.54 -2.83 -9.16
N LEU A 113 5.59 -3.48 -9.81
CA LEU A 113 5.40 -4.94 -9.79
C LEU A 113 6.52 -5.69 -10.51
N GLY A 114 7.13 -5.07 -11.52
CA GLY A 114 8.33 -5.59 -12.19
C GLY A 114 9.58 -5.61 -11.30
N LYS A 115 9.63 -4.78 -10.26
CA LYS A 115 10.74 -4.72 -9.31
C LYS A 115 10.56 -5.76 -8.20
N ARG A 116 11.50 -6.71 -8.09
CA ARG A 116 11.50 -7.80 -7.08
C ARG A 116 11.71 -7.35 -5.62
N GLN A 117 11.81 -6.05 -5.34
CA GLN A 117 11.99 -5.53 -3.98
C GLN A 117 10.64 -5.30 -3.31
N LEU A 118 10.33 -6.09 -2.28
CA LEU A 118 9.16 -5.90 -1.44
C LEU A 118 9.54 -5.06 -0.21
N PRO A 119 8.62 -4.22 0.30
CA PRO A 119 8.81 -3.63 1.63
C PRO A 119 8.84 -4.77 2.66
N SER A 120 9.89 -4.80 3.48
CA SER A 120 10.07 -5.83 4.52
C SER A 120 9.61 -5.29 5.86
N VAL A 121 9.05 -6.13 6.73
CA VAL A 121 8.69 -5.75 8.10
C VAL A 121 9.77 -6.25 9.04
N SER A 122 10.35 -5.34 9.82
CA SER A 122 11.29 -5.69 10.90
C SER A 122 10.59 -6.51 12.01
N PRO A 123 11.35 -7.29 12.80
CA PRO A 123 10.81 -8.03 13.96
C PRO A 123 10.04 -7.16 14.96
N GLU A 124 10.33 -5.85 14.99
CA GLU A 124 9.71 -4.84 15.85
C GLU A 124 8.38 -4.30 15.29
N GLY A 125 7.95 -4.77 14.11
CA GLY A 125 6.73 -4.34 13.44
C GLY A 125 6.86 -3.06 12.59
N LEU A 126 8.09 -2.62 12.32
CA LEU A 126 8.35 -1.46 11.45
C LEU A 126 8.33 -1.89 9.98
N ILE A 127 7.62 -1.14 9.13
CA ILE A 127 7.69 -1.31 7.67
C ILE A 127 8.95 -0.61 7.16
N LEU A 128 9.93 -1.40 6.71
CA LEU A 128 11.17 -0.94 6.10
C LEU A 128 10.94 -0.71 4.60
N TYR A 129 10.93 0.56 4.21
CA TYR A 129 10.93 0.96 2.81
C TYR A 129 12.36 0.87 2.26
N SER A 130 12.57 0.09 1.19
CA SER A 130 13.85 0.10 0.46
C SER A 130 14.04 1.49 -0.17
N PRO A 131 15.14 2.22 0.12
CA PRO A 131 15.31 3.59 -0.33
C PRO A 131 15.42 3.68 -1.86
N ARG A 132 14.58 4.51 -2.49
CA ARG A 132 14.74 4.93 -3.90
C ARG A 132 15.50 6.26 -4.00
N PHE A 133 16.67 6.35 -3.40
CA PHE A 133 17.56 7.48 -3.64
C PHE A 133 18.74 6.99 -4.49
N PRO A 134 19.07 7.66 -5.62
CA PRO A 134 20.40 7.47 -6.20
C PRO A 134 21.42 7.89 -5.13
N PRO A 135 22.56 7.19 -5.02
CA PRO A 135 23.54 7.51 -4.00
C PRO A 135 24.08 8.91 -4.26
N THR A 136 23.62 9.90 -3.50
CA THR A 136 24.38 11.14 -3.34
C THR A 136 25.62 10.77 -2.55
N SER A 137 26.78 10.95 -3.19
CA SER A 137 28.11 10.78 -2.63
C SER A 137 28.27 11.54 -1.32
N ASN A 138 27.92 10.89 -0.22
CA ASN A 138 28.49 11.02 1.12
C ASN A 138 27.62 10.17 2.05
N GLY A 139 28.21 9.08 2.54
CA GLY A 139 27.53 7.98 3.20
C GLY A 139 26.82 8.39 4.48
N THR A 140 25.51 8.55 4.38
CA THR A 140 24.57 8.27 5.48
C THR A 140 23.28 7.77 4.87
N PHE A 141 23.05 6.45 4.96
CA PHE A 141 21.74 5.85 4.70
C PHE A 141 20.77 6.33 5.78
N SER A 142 19.97 7.34 5.46
CA SER A 142 18.91 7.81 6.34
C SER A 142 17.71 6.86 6.24
N TRP A 143 17.61 5.93 7.19
CA TRP A 143 16.43 5.09 7.36
C TRP A 143 15.28 5.96 7.84
N ALA A 144 14.28 6.19 6.98
CA ALA A 144 13.04 6.82 7.42
C ALA A 144 12.21 5.81 8.22
N VAL A 145 12.42 5.78 9.53
CA VAL A 145 11.67 4.93 10.46
C VAL A 145 10.37 5.66 10.86
N MET A 146 9.22 5.13 10.45
CA MET A 146 7.93 5.60 10.98
C MET A 146 7.58 4.75 12.21
N VAL A 147 7.78 5.32 13.39
CA VAL A 147 7.43 4.70 14.67
C VAL A 147 5.95 4.97 14.94
N PHE A 148 5.13 3.92 15.02
CA PHE A 148 3.80 4.00 15.60
C PHE A 148 3.96 3.95 17.14
N ARG A 149 3.84 5.11 17.80
CA ARG A 149 3.66 5.22 19.25
C ARG A 149 2.18 5.41 19.57
#